data_AF-A0A1C4YD51-F1
#
_entry.id   AF-A0A1C4YD51-F1
#
_cell.length_a   1.000
_cell.length_b   1.000
_cell.length_c   1.000
_cell.angle_alpha   90.00
_cell.angle_beta   90.00
_cell.angle_gamma   90.00
#
_symmetry.space_group_name_H-M   'P 1'
#
loop_
_entity.id
_entity.type
_entity.pdbx_description
1 polymer ?
#
loop_
_entity_poly.entity_id
_entity_poly.type
_entity_poly.pdbx_seq_one_letter_code
_entity_poly.pdbx_strand_id
1 'polypeptide(L)'
;MRPTSGAILVAAGAFLIVGAVATPLAVAPALVKVPLDQSSVTVSEAKNATVLDFSTLSERNGVNLTAHRAVRGDVDAGNADRTVFNVGVRVIDDADKEITVSTDRVALDRRTAEAVACCAEAVNGAPFKHEGLTYTFPFGTEKKTYQYFDNTARKSYPAEYVSTEKLQGLTVYKFEMTIEPVKISEIDVPGHLVGSTQPTVTAGRFYANTRTLWVEPDSGVIVKGQEKQLQTLRDETGADKIKIIDATLVFTEDTQKQQAKAAKDARGQIALLTTVVPIVLGLVGLALLLLGLFIIIRAARRRPDAAPVGADDQPTADLPSQRSAEPVEEPTVPGGGRHAAEHKE
;
A
#
# COMPACT_ATOMS: atom_id res chain seq x y z
N MET A 1 -43.00 -9.75 24.70
CA MET A 1 -42.22 -9.36 23.50
C MET A 1 -42.70 -10.21 22.34
N ARG A 2 -43.04 -9.57 21.20
CA ARG A 2 -43.61 -10.25 20.01
C ARG A 2 -42.51 -11.05 19.28
N PRO A 3 -42.83 -12.18 18.63
CA PRO A 3 -41.85 -13.05 17.94
C PRO A 3 -41.00 -12.31 16.89
N THR A 4 -41.49 -11.20 16.34
CA THR A 4 -40.77 -10.32 15.43
C THR A 4 -39.47 -9.74 16.01
N SER A 5 -39.46 -9.42 17.31
CA SER A 5 -38.26 -8.89 17.98
C SER A 5 -37.12 -9.91 18.07
N GLY A 6 -37.42 -11.19 18.24
CA GLY A 6 -36.43 -12.26 18.23
C GLY A 6 -35.85 -12.49 16.84
N ALA A 7 -36.68 -12.46 15.79
CA ALA A 7 -36.24 -12.59 14.41
C ALA A 7 -35.30 -11.45 13.97
N ILE A 8 -35.59 -10.21 14.38
CA ILE A 8 -34.71 -9.05 14.12
C ILE A 8 -33.33 -9.25 14.76
N LEU A 9 -33.28 -9.72 16.01
CA LEU A 9 -32.00 -9.97 16.70
C LEU A 9 -31.19 -11.08 16.04
N VAL A 10 -31.84 -12.15 15.58
CA VAL A 10 -31.16 -13.23 14.83
C VAL A 10 -30.60 -12.70 13.51
N ALA A 11 -31.40 -11.94 12.74
CA ALA A 11 -30.95 -11.36 11.48
C ALA A 11 -29.78 -10.39 11.68
N ALA A 12 -29.85 -9.52 12.68
CA ALA A 12 -28.77 -8.61 13.04
C ALA A 12 -27.50 -9.38 13.48
N GLY A 13 -27.66 -10.39 14.34
CA GLY A 13 -26.55 -11.23 14.80
C GLY A 13 -25.85 -11.96 13.65
N ALA A 14 -26.62 -12.57 12.76
CA ALA A 14 -26.11 -13.22 11.55
C ALA A 14 -25.38 -12.23 10.64
N PHE A 15 -25.94 -11.03 10.42
CA PHE A 15 -25.31 -9.99 9.63
C PHE A 15 -23.94 -9.56 10.20
N LEU A 16 -23.84 -9.37 11.52
CA LEU A 16 -22.57 -9.02 12.16
C LEU A 16 -21.53 -10.15 12.07
N ILE A 17 -21.94 -11.41 12.18
CA ILE A 17 -21.03 -12.57 12.00
C ILE A 17 -20.53 -12.62 10.55
N VAL A 18 -21.41 -12.41 9.57
CA VAL A 18 -20.99 -12.30 8.16
C VAL A 18 -20.01 -11.13 8.00
N GLY A 19 -20.28 -9.98 8.61
CA GLY A 19 -19.36 -8.83 8.63
C GLY A 19 -18.00 -9.16 9.26
N ALA A 20 -17.97 -9.93 10.35
CA ALA A 20 -16.75 -10.37 11.01
C ALA A 20 -15.87 -11.22 10.10
N VAL A 21 -16.47 -12.09 9.28
CA VAL A 21 -15.76 -12.92 8.30
C VAL A 21 -15.37 -12.13 7.05
N ALA A 22 -16.26 -11.26 6.57
CA ALA A 22 -16.04 -10.45 5.38
C ALA A 22 -14.94 -9.39 5.55
N THR A 23 -14.75 -8.88 6.77
CA THR A 23 -13.77 -7.82 7.03
C THR A 23 -12.33 -8.26 6.72
N PRO A 24 -11.77 -9.35 7.31
CA PRO A 24 -10.40 -9.77 7.01
C PRO A 24 -10.26 -10.35 5.59
N LEU A 25 -11.32 -10.92 5.00
CA LEU A 25 -11.25 -11.59 3.70
C LEU A 25 -11.46 -10.67 2.50
N ALA A 26 -12.28 -9.63 2.63
CA ALA A 26 -12.65 -8.76 1.52
C ALA A 26 -12.30 -7.28 1.78
N VAL A 27 -12.53 -6.79 3.00
CA VAL A 27 -12.33 -5.36 3.32
C VAL A 27 -10.86 -5.03 3.54
N ALA A 28 -10.16 -5.79 4.39
CA ALA A 28 -8.75 -5.52 4.70
C ALA A 28 -7.84 -5.57 3.45
N PRO A 29 -7.93 -6.57 2.53
CA PRO A 29 -7.13 -6.58 1.30
C PRO A 29 -7.45 -5.43 0.32
N ALA A 30 -8.61 -4.78 0.46
CA ALA A 30 -8.99 -3.63 -0.36
C ALA A 30 -8.48 -2.29 0.20
N LEU A 31 -8.30 -2.21 1.52
CA LEU A 31 -7.97 -0.97 2.25
C LEU A 31 -6.51 -0.90 2.74
N VAL A 32 -5.89 -2.04 3.07
CA VAL A 32 -4.49 -2.09 3.53
C VAL A 32 -3.58 -2.00 2.31
N LYS A 33 -3.20 -0.78 1.96
CA LYS A 33 -2.39 -0.44 0.80
C LYS A 33 -1.74 0.93 1.01
N VAL A 34 -0.68 1.22 0.27
CA VAL A 34 0.13 2.42 0.42
C VAL A 34 -0.78 3.66 0.28
N PRO A 35 -0.70 4.64 1.20
CA PRO A 35 -1.55 5.82 1.14
C PRO A 35 -1.24 6.70 -0.07
N LEU A 36 -2.23 7.48 -0.50
CA LEU A 36 -2.07 8.45 -1.60
C LEU A 36 -1.40 9.73 -1.14
N ASP A 37 -1.62 10.11 0.11
CA ASP A 37 -1.18 11.34 0.77
C ASP A 37 0.08 11.12 1.62
N GLN A 38 0.92 10.15 1.24
CA GLN A 38 2.18 9.87 1.92
C GLN A 38 2.99 11.16 2.08
N SER A 39 3.42 11.47 3.31
CA SER A 39 4.26 12.62 3.59
C SER A 39 5.27 12.23 4.64
N SER A 40 6.55 12.25 4.26
CA SER A 40 7.64 11.94 5.18
C SER A 40 8.87 12.76 4.85
N VAL A 41 9.60 13.15 5.89
CA VAL A 41 10.93 13.73 5.79
C VAL A 41 11.85 12.86 6.64
N THR A 42 12.92 12.38 6.03
CA THR A 42 13.94 11.58 6.70
C THR A 42 15.27 12.32 6.64
N VAL A 43 16.05 12.22 7.71
CA VAL A 43 17.38 12.82 7.80
C VAL A 43 18.41 11.71 7.98
N SER A 44 19.45 11.74 7.16
CA SER A 44 20.61 10.87 7.30
C SER A 44 21.87 11.69 7.52
N GLU A 45 22.80 11.17 8.30
CA GLU A 45 24.08 11.81 8.56
C GLU A 45 25.23 10.90 8.12
N ALA A 46 26.30 11.50 7.61
CA ALA A 46 27.60 10.87 7.44
C ALA A 46 28.65 11.69 8.18
N LYS A 47 29.55 11.01 8.89
CA LYS A 47 30.70 11.63 9.53
C LYS A 47 31.96 11.26 8.78
N ASN A 48 32.93 12.16 8.76
CA ASN A 48 34.24 11.92 8.16
C ASN A 48 34.18 11.47 6.68
N ALA A 49 33.29 12.09 5.90
CA ALA A 49 33.19 11.85 4.47
C ALA A 49 34.32 12.55 3.69
N THR A 50 34.57 12.05 2.48
CA THR A 50 35.38 12.73 1.46
C THR A 50 34.45 13.25 0.38
N VAL A 51 34.59 14.53 0.00
CA VAL A 51 33.86 15.13 -1.12
C VAL A 51 34.81 15.93 -2.00
N LEU A 52 34.53 15.96 -3.30
CA LEU A 52 35.25 16.83 -4.23
C LEU A 52 34.76 18.28 -4.07
N ASP A 53 35.67 19.22 -3.81
CA ASP A 53 35.36 20.65 -3.92
C ASP A 53 35.58 21.11 -5.35
N PHE A 54 34.50 21.42 -6.06
CA PHE A 54 34.56 21.88 -7.45
C PHE A 54 35.23 23.24 -7.64
N SER A 55 35.37 24.05 -6.58
CA SER A 55 36.03 25.36 -6.69
C SER A 55 37.56 25.25 -6.71
N THR A 56 38.11 24.29 -5.97
CA THR A 56 39.55 24.05 -5.87
C THR A 56 39.98 22.81 -6.64
N LEU A 57 39.03 22.02 -7.13
CA LEU A 57 39.19 20.72 -7.77
C LEU A 57 40.05 19.76 -6.93
N SER A 58 39.79 19.74 -5.61
CA SER A 58 40.52 18.92 -4.66
C SER A 58 39.59 18.21 -3.68
N GLU A 59 40.03 17.07 -3.16
CA GLU A 59 39.28 16.34 -2.15
C GLU A 59 39.34 17.06 -0.81
N ARG A 60 38.16 17.25 -0.21
CA ARG A 60 38.02 17.69 1.18
C ARG A 60 37.63 16.49 2.02
N ASN A 61 38.49 16.14 2.97
CA ASN A 61 38.31 15.03 3.90
C ASN A 61 37.74 15.53 5.24
N GLY A 62 37.20 14.61 6.05
CA GLY A 62 36.70 14.94 7.38
C GLY A 62 35.38 15.72 7.38
N VAL A 63 34.63 15.68 6.28
CA VAL A 63 33.41 16.47 6.10
C VAL A 63 32.24 15.73 6.72
N ASN A 64 31.44 16.39 7.57
CA ASN A 64 30.15 15.84 7.95
C ASN A 64 29.11 16.25 6.93
N LEU A 65 28.23 15.31 6.60
CA LEU A 65 27.15 15.52 5.64
C LEU A 65 25.81 15.24 6.29
N THR A 66 24.83 16.06 5.94
CA THR A 66 23.42 15.85 6.28
C THR A 66 22.62 15.71 4.99
N ALA A 67 21.89 14.60 4.86
CA ALA A 67 21.00 14.34 3.75
C ALA A 67 19.54 14.45 4.21
N HIS A 68 18.82 15.41 3.64
CA HIS A 68 17.38 15.55 3.82
C HIS A 68 16.66 14.91 2.63
N ARG A 69 15.80 13.93 2.91
CA ARG A 69 14.91 13.32 1.91
C ARG A 69 13.48 13.61 2.26
N ALA A 70 12.73 14.21 1.33
CA ALA A 70 11.30 14.38 1.42
C ALA A 70 10.61 13.48 0.40
N VAL A 71 9.60 12.72 0.83
CA VAL A 71 8.71 11.92 -0.02
C VAL A 71 7.30 12.46 0.15
N ARG A 72 6.68 12.88 -0.96
CA ARG A 72 5.32 13.41 -0.98
C ARG A 72 4.45 12.71 -2.02
N GLY A 73 3.29 12.24 -1.60
CA GLY A 73 2.27 11.69 -2.47
C GLY A 73 1.58 12.76 -3.30
N ASP A 74 1.41 12.49 -4.58
CA ASP A 74 0.60 13.25 -5.53
C ASP A 74 -0.78 12.58 -5.62
N VAL A 75 -1.72 13.08 -4.82
CA VAL A 75 -3.07 12.51 -4.68
C VAL A 75 -3.83 12.58 -6.00
N ASP A 76 -3.65 13.64 -6.78
CA ASP A 76 -4.35 13.86 -8.05
C ASP A 76 -3.89 12.89 -9.15
N ALA A 77 -2.61 12.50 -9.13
CA ALA A 77 -2.07 11.50 -10.04
C ALA A 77 -2.31 10.04 -9.58
N GLY A 78 -2.64 9.86 -8.30
CA GLY A 78 -2.96 8.57 -7.68
C GLY A 78 -4.40 8.09 -7.94
N ASN A 79 -4.67 6.83 -7.61
CA ASN A 79 -6.02 6.25 -7.66
C ASN A 79 -6.18 5.06 -6.70
N ALA A 80 -7.20 4.21 -6.92
CA ALA A 80 -7.45 3.04 -6.08
C ALA A 80 -6.28 2.05 -6.05
N ASP A 81 -5.53 1.90 -7.14
CA ASP A 81 -4.50 0.87 -7.30
C ASP A 81 -3.08 1.43 -7.35
N ARG A 82 -2.88 2.69 -7.80
CA ARG A 82 -1.56 3.34 -7.83
C ARG A 82 -1.46 4.56 -6.94
N THR A 83 -0.27 4.81 -6.40
CA THR A 83 0.15 6.08 -5.79
C THR A 83 1.31 6.66 -6.59
N VAL A 84 1.51 7.97 -6.52
CA VAL A 84 2.61 8.65 -7.20
C VAL A 84 3.39 9.44 -6.17
N PHE A 85 4.69 9.23 -6.10
CA PHE A 85 5.58 9.94 -5.17
C PHE A 85 6.45 10.93 -5.92
N ASN A 86 6.49 12.16 -5.40
CA ASN A 86 7.51 13.14 -5.70
C ASN A 86 8.54 13.11 -4.57
N VAL A 87 9.80 12.87 -4.93
CA VAL A 87 10.89 12.73 -3.99
C VAL A 87 11.95 13.78 -4.27
N GLY A 88 12.42 14.43 -3.22
CA GLY A 88 13.57 15.33 -3.27
C GLY A 88 14.61 14.89 -2.24
N VAL A 89 15.86 14.86 -2.64
CA VAL A 89 17.00 14.62 -1.75
C VAL A 89 17.98 15.77 -1.90
N ARG A 90 18.34 16.38 -0.77
CA ARG A 90 19.40 17.40 -0.69
C ARG A 90 20.44 16.96 0.32
N VAL A 91 21.71 16.91 -0.10
CA VAL A 91 22.87 16.60 0.74
C VAL A 91 23.70 17.87 0.90
N ILE A 92 23.97 18.24 2.14
CA ILE A 92 24.75 19.42 2.51
C ILE A 92 25.87 19.07 3.48
N ASP A 93 26.88 19.94 3.56
CA ASP A 93 27.87 19.92 4.63
C ASP A 93 27.48 20.82 5.82
N ASP A 94 28.33 20.85 6.85
CA ASP A 94 28.13 21.68 8.06
C ASP A 94 28.09 23.20 7.79
N ALA A 95 28.56 23.65 6.62
CA ALA A 95 28.50 25.04 6.19
C ALA A 95 27.25 25.34 5.33
N ASP A 96 26.29 24.40 5.26
CA ASP A 96 25.11 24.42 4.38
C ASP A 96 25.47 24.52 2.88
N LYS A 97 26.70 24.14 2.51
CA LYS A 97 27.11 24.03 1.11
C LYS A 97 26.48 22.77 0.52
N GLU A 98 25.75 22.95 -0.57
CA GLU A 98 25.14 21.83 -1.30
C GLU A 98 26.20 20.96 -1.97
N ILE A 99 26.15 19.67 -1.66
CA ILE A 99 27.01 18.63 -2.23
C ILE A 99 26.30 17.92 -3.37
N THR A 100 25.03 17.57 -3.18
CA THR A 100 24.22 16.92 -4.22
C THR A 100 22.74 17.22 -3.98
N VAL A 101 22.04 17.47 -5.08
CA VAL A 101 20.58 17.51 -5.12
C VAL A 101 20.09 16.50 -6.15
N SER A 102 18.99 15.83 -5.84
CA SER A 102 18.30 14.97 -6.80
C SER A 102 16.80 15.01 -6.58
N THR A 103 16.07 14.79 -7.66
CA THR A 103 14.62 14.66 -7.65
C THR A 103 14.22 13.38 -8.34
N ASP A 104 13.09 12.83 -7.93
CA ASP A 104 12.52 11.67 -8.55
C ASP A 104 10.99 11.75 -8.52
N ARG A 105 10.36 11.21 -9.54
CA ARG A 105 8.92 10.99 -9.62
C ARG A 105 8.69 9.56 -10.03
N VAL A 106 8.06 8.79 -9.15
CA VAL A 106 7.78 7.37 -9.35
C VAL A 106 6.32 7.06 -9.05
N ALA A 107 5.71 6.19 -9.86
CA ALA A 107 4.40 5.63 -9.56
C ALA A 107 4.55 4.20 -9.05
N LEU A 108 3.78 3.84 -8.02
CA LEU A 108 3.83 2.54 -7.35
C LEU A 108 2.44 1.89 -7.32
N ASP A 109 2.39 0.57 -7.50
CA ASP A 109 1.22 -0.21 -7.09
C ASP A 109 1.07 -0.13 -5.57
N ARG A 110 -0.12 0.21 -5.10
CA ARG A 110 -0.38 0.47 -3.68
C ARG A 110 -0.36 -0.81 -2.85
N ARG A 111 -0.54 -1.99 -3.43
CA ARG A 111 -0.53 -3.28 -2.71
C ARG A 111 0.87 -3.88 -2.70
N THR A 112 1.53 -3.93 -3.86
CA THR A 112 2.83 -4.60 -4.00
C THR A 112 4.01 -3.68 -3.74
N ALA A 113 3.80 -2.36 -3.74
CA ALA A 113 4.84 -1.32 -3.71
C ALA A 113 5.80 -1.34 -4.92
N GLU A 114 5.54 -2.17 -5.92
CA GLU A 114 6.32 -2.25 -7.15
C GLU A 114 6.08 -1.01 -8.02
N ALA A 115 7.13 -0.54 -8.69
CA ALA A 115 7.03 0.53 -9.66
C ALA A 115 6.09 0.16 -10.83
N VAL A 116 5.27 1.12 -11.26
CA VAL A 116 4.33 0.98 -12.38
C VAL A 116 4.51 2.12 -13.36
N ALA A 117 5.11 1.83 -14.53
CA ALA A 117 5.44 2.83 -15.56
C ALA A 117 4.24 3.72 -15.97
N CYS A 118 4.09 4.91 -15.38
CA CYS A 118 3.00 5.84 -15.69
C CYS A 118 3.33 7.31 -15.40
N CYS A 119 2.33 8.19 -15.48
CA CYS A 119 2.23 9.39 -14.64
C CYS A 119 3.41 10.38 -14.72
N ALA A 120 4.08 10.45 -15.88
CA ALA A 120 5.26 11.27 -16.13
C ALA A 120 6.41 11.01 -15.14
N GLU A 121 6.68 9.74 -14.86
CA GLU A 121 7.86 9.34 -14.09
C GLU A 121 9.15 9.93 -14.66
N ALA A 122 10.04 10.33 -13.75
CA ALA A 122 11.27 11.01 -14.12
C ALA A 122 12.32 10.94 -13.03
N VAL A 123 13.58 10.77 -13.42
CA VAL A 123 14.74 10.91 -12.53
C VAL A 123 15.47 12.20 -12.90
N ASN A 124 15.59 13.13 -11.95
CA ASN A 124 16.16 14.46 -12.15
C ASN A 124 15.52 15.22 -13.33
N GLY A 125 14.18 15.12 -13.46
CA GLY A 125 13.41 15.77 -14.52
C GLY A 125 13.48 15.11 -15.90
N ALA A 126 14.34 14.11 -16.09
CA ALA A 126 14.39 13.34 -17.34
C ALA A 126 13.40 12.17 -17.28
N PRO A 127 12.53 11.98 -18.29
CA PRO A 127 11.59 10.86 -18.32
C PRO A 127 12.27 9.52 -18.09
N PHE A 128 11.71 8.71 -17.19
CA PHE A 128 12.30 7.43 -16.81
C PHE A 128 11.21 6.40 -16.48
N LYS A 129 11.55 5.11 -16.50
CA LYS A 129 10.67 4.02 -16.10
C LYS A 129 11.33 3.23 -14.98
N HIS A 130 10.78 3.32 -13.77
CA HIS A 130 11.27 2.57 -12.64
C HIS A 130 10.87 1.10 -12.74
N GLU A 131 11.70 0.23 -12.18
CA GLU A 131 11.43 -1.20 -12.03
C GLU A 131 11.77 -1.62 -10.59
N GLY A 132 10.99 -2.52 -10.00
CA GLY A 132 11.22 -2.92 -8.62
C GLY A 132 10.64 -1.95 -7.57
N LEU A 133 11.00 -2.19 -6.32
CA LEU A 133 10.72 -1.32 -5.17
C LEU A 133 11.60 -0.06 -5.18
N THR A 134 11.13 1.04 -4.59
CA THR A 134 11.87 2.31 -4.56
C THR A 134 11.97 2.97 -3.18
N TYR A 135 10.85 3.31 -2.55
CA TYR A 135 10.81 4.12 -1.32
C TYR A 135 10.05 3.45 -0.16
N THR A 136 9.43 2.30 -0.42
CA THR A 136 8.68 1.54 0.57
C THR A 136 8.69 0.06 0.19
N PHE A 137 8.47 -0.80 1.17
CA PHE A 137 8.18 -2.22 0.94
C PHE A 137 6.67 -2.46 1.01
N PRO A 138 6.18 -3.58 0.44
CA PRO A 138 4.77 -3.96 0.60
C PRO A 138 4.43 -4.26 2.07
N PHE A 139 3.17 -4.03 2.43
CA PHE A 139 2.60 -4.56 3.67
C PHE A 139 2.75 -6.08 3.71
N GLY A 140 3.07 -6.63 4.88
CA GLY A 140 3.40 -8.05 4.99
C GLY A 140 4.67 -8.41 4.21
N THR A 141 5.71 -7.58 4.31
CA THR A 141 7.02 -7.82 3.71
C THR A 141 7.53 -9.22 4.09
N GLU A 142 7.95 -9.98 3.10
CA GLU A 142 8.40 -11.36 3.23
C GLU A 142 9.93 -11.44 3.32
N LYS A 143 10.44 -12.57 3.82
CA LYS A 143 11.89 -12.84 3.88
C LYS A 143 12.40 -13.40 2.54
N LYS A 144 12.38 -12.57 1.50
CA LYS A 144 12.82 -12.93 0.14
C LYS A 144 13.64 -11.81 -0.48
N THR A 145 14.28 -12.08 -1.60
CA THR A 145 14.95 -11.03 -2.39
C THR A 145 13.93 -10.18 -3.11
N TYR A 146 14.11 -8.85 -3.07
CA TYR A 146 13.33 -7.88 -3.81
C TYR A 146 14.23 -7.15 -4.81
N GLN A 147 13.72 -6.80 -5.98
CA GLN A 147 14.42 -5.85 -6.85
C GLN A 147 14.21 -4.44 -6.29
N TYR A 148 15.28 -3.73 -6.00
CA TYR A 148 15.22 -2.38 -5.43
C TYR A 148 15.95 -1.41 -6.34
N PHE A 149 15.28 -0.34 -6.74
CA PHE A 149 15.80 0.63 -7.68
C PHE A 149 16.84 1.55 -7.04
N ASP A 150 17.90 1.83 -7.78
CA ASP A 150 18.86 2.87 -7.44
C ASP A 150 18.81 4.04 -8.44
N ASN A 151 18.55 5.24 -7.92
CA ASN A 151 18.42 6.45 -8.73
C ASN A 151 19.72 6.88 -9.40
N THR A 152 20.88 6.59 -8.80
CA THR A 152 22.18 7.01 -9.34
C THR A 152 22.61 6.08 -10.47
N ALA A 153 22.51 4.77 -10.26
CA ALA A 153 22.79 3.76 -11.27
C ALA A 153 21.66 3.62 -12.32
N ARG A 154 20.48 4.20 -12.05
CA ARG A 154 19.26 4.12 -12.86
C ARG A 154 18.87 2.68 -13.21
N LYS A 155 19.00 1.79 -12.23
CA LYS A 155 18.79 0.36 -12.38
C LYS A 155 18.42 -0.29 -11.06
N SER A 156 17.66 -1.37 -11.11
CA SER A 156 17.31 -2.18 -9.94
C SER A 156 18.34 -3.27 -9.68
N TYR A 157 18.64 -3.45 -8.40
CA TYR A 157 19.56 -4.46 -7.90
C TYR A 157 18.87 -5.33 -6.85
N PRO A 158 19.32 -6.57 -6.63
CA PRO A 158 18.73 -7.44 -5.63
C PRO A 158 19.00 -6.87 -4.23
N ALA A 159 17.94 -6.66 -3.46
CA ALA A 159 17.96 -6.42 -2.03
C ALA A 159 17.64 -7.74 -1.32
N GLU A 160 18.66 -8.41 -0.81
CA GLU A 160 18.56 -9.74 -0.22
C GLU A 160 18.22 -9.65 1.27
N TYR A 161 17.34 -10.52 1.75
CA TYR A 161 17.09 -10.65 3.19
C TYR A 161 18.33 -11.24 3.87
N VAL A 162 18.85 -10.54 4.88
CA VAL A 162 20.04 -10.93 5.64
C VAL A 162 19.67 -11.50 7.01
N SER A 163 18.82 -10.80 7.76
CA SER A 163 18.53 -11.15 9.15
C SER A 163 17.23 -10.52 9.67
N THR A 164 16.78 -10.97 10.84
CA THR A 164 15.73 -10.30 11.63
C THR A 164 16.35 -9.72 12.89
N GLU A 165 16.08 -8.44 13.18
CA GLU A 165 16.67 -7.69 14.28
C GLU A 165 15.60 -6.99 15.13
N LYS A 166 16.01 -6.51 16.31
CA LYS A 166 15.21 -5.61 17.14
C LYS A 166 15.74 -4.19 17.02
N LEU A 167 14.89 -3.26 16.61
CA LEU A 167 15.25 -1.86 16.43
C LEU A 167 14.09 -0.97 16.86
N GLN A 168 14.34 0.02 17.74
CA GLN A 168 13.32 0.96 18.23
C GLN A 168 12.05 0.27 18.81
N GLY A 169 12.24 -0.92 19.40
CA GLY A 169 11.16 -1.76 19.94
C GLY A 169 10.33 -2.51 18.89
N LEU A 170 10.76 -2.53 17.63
CA LEU A 170 10.13 -3.28 16.53
C LEU A 170 10.97 -4.50 16.17
N THR A 171 10.29 -5.55 15.68
CA THR A 171 10.94 -6.59 14.88
C THR A 171 11.11 -6.04 13.47
N VAL A 172 12.33 -6.04 12.94
CA VAL A 172 12.62 -5.56 11.58
C VAL A 172 13.37 -6.61 10.78
N TYR A 173 13.14 -6.63 9.47
CA TYR A 173 13.91 -7.42 8.51
C TYR A 173 14.99 -6.55 7.90
N LYS A 174 16.23 -7.04 7.93
CA LYS A 174 17.37 -6.38 7.34
C LYS A 174 17.56 -6.89 5.93
N PHE A 175 17.53 -5.98 4.97
CA PHE A 175 17.86 -6.24 3.57
C PHE A 175 19.15 -5.53 3.19
N GLU A 176 19.96 -6.17 2.36
CA GLU A 176 21.20 -5.59 1.83
C GLU A 176 21.22 -5.66 0.31
N MET A 177 21.62 -4.56 -0.30
CA MET A 177 21.74 -4.38 -1.74
C MET A 177 23.14 -3.86 -2.04
N THR A 178 23.87 -4.56 -2.90
CA THR A 178 25.23 -4.18 -3.29
C THR A 178 25.29 -3.86 -4.78
N ILE A 179 25.86 -2.70 -5.09
CA ILE A 179 26.17 -2.23 -6.42
C ILE A 179 27.68 -2.15 -6.53
N GLU A 180 28.27 -3.12 -7.22
CA GLU A 180 29.68 -3.08 -7.60
C GLU A 180 29.96 -1.85 -8.49
N PRO A 181 31.21 -1.34 -8.54
CA PRO A 181 31.53 -0.14 -9.30
C PRO A 181 31.07 -0.20 -10.77
N VAL A 182 30.10 0.66 -11.11
CA VAL A 182 29.53 0.80 -12.45
C VAL A 182 29.81 2.19 -13.00
N LYS A 183 30.11 2.29 -14.30
CA LYS A 183 30.26 3.58 -14.98
C LYS A 183 28.89 4.19 -15.20
N ILE A 184 28.67 5.40 -14.68
CA ILE A 184 27.37 6.11 -14.75
C ILE A 184 27.39 7.27 -15.75
N SER A 185 28.55 7.83 -16.05
CA SER A 185 28.71 8.87 -17.07
C SER A 185 30.18 9.02 -17.49
N GLU A 186 30.40 9.85 -18.50
CA GLU A 186 31.70 10.43 -18.83
C GLU A 186 31.64 11.94 -18.62
N ILE A 187 32.77 12.54 -18.28
CA ILE A 187 32.89 13.98 -18.07
C ILE A 187 34.29 14.47 -18.43
N ASP A 188 34.36 15.61 -19.10
CA ASP A 188 35.63 16.27 -19.39
C ASP A 188 36.14 16.99 -18.13
N VAL A 189 37.36 16.66 -17.73
CA VAL A 189 38.00 17.20 -16.53
C VAL A 189 39.44 17.60 -16.82
N PRO A 190 40.01 18.53 -16.04
CA PRO A 190 41.43 18.83 -16.14
C PRO A 190 42.29 17.57 -15.95
N GLY A 191 43.26 17.35 -16.83
CA GLY A 191 44.02 16.11 -16.85
C GLY A 191 44.70 15.76 -15.52
N HIS A 192 45.16 16.78 -14.79
CA HIS A 192 45.82 16.59 -13.49
C HIS A 192 44.93 15.90 -12.44
N LEU A 193 43.59 16.00 -12.53
CA LEU A 193 42.68 15.30 -11.60
C LEU A 193 42.69 13.79 -11.76
N VAL A 194 43.10 13.31 -12.93
CA VAL A 194 43.18 11.88 -13.24
C VAL A 194 44.61 11.44 -13.58
N GLY A 195 45.61 12.27 -13.27
CA GLY A 195 47.02 11.96 -13.49
C GLY A 195 47.48 12.06 -14.96
N SER A 196 46.75 12.77 -15.80
CA SER A 196 47.13 13.07 -17.18
C SER A 196 47.85 14.43 -17.29
N THR A 197 48.80 14.52 -18.22
CA THR A 197 49.51 15.76 -18.57
C THR A 197 48.76 16.61 -19.60
N GLN A 198 47.70 16.07 -20.21
CA GLN A 198 46.86 16.82 -21.14
C GLN A 198 46.06 17.88 -20.37
N PRO A 199 45.77 19.06 -20.97
CA PRO A 199 45.00 20.09 -20.31
C PRO A 199 43.62 19.60 -19.84
N THR A 200 42.94 18.82 -20.70
CA THR A 200 41.62 18.25 -20.46
C THR A 200 41.61 16.81 -20.96
N VAL A 201 40.93 15.92 -20.24
CA VAL A 201 40.67 14.54 -20.64
C VAL A 201 39.24 14.15 -20.30
N THR A 202 38.67 13.24 -21.08
CA THR A 202 37.38 12.63 -20.77
C THR A 202 37.60 11.52 -19.74
N ALA A 203 37.11 11.72 -18.52
CA ALA A 203 37.18 10.76 -17.43
C ALA A 203 35.86 10.01 -17.26
N GLY A 204 35.94 8.75 -16.85
CA GLY A 204 34.77 7.97 -16.49
C GLY A 204 34.34 8.28 -15.06
N ARG A 205 33.05 8.59 -14.85
CA ARG A 205 32.46 8.68 -13.51
C ARG A 205 31.88 7.33 -13.12
N PHE A 206 32.34 6.80 -12.01
CA PHE A 206 31.90 5.51 -11.47
C PHE A 206 31.12 5.69 -10.18
N TYR A 207 30.23 4.73 -9.91
CA TYR A 207 29.41 4.68 -8.72
C TYR A 207 29.39 3.27 -8.15
N ALA A 208 29.53 3.18 -6.83
CA ALA A 208 29.29 1.97 -6.06
C ALA A 208 28.45 2.32 -4.83
N ASN A 209 27.65 1.37 -4.36
CA ASN A 209 26.85 1.55 -3.15
C ASN A 209 26.59 0.23 -2.45
N THR A 210 26.67 0.24 -1.13
CA THR A 210 26.04 -0.78 -0.29
C THR A 210 24.90 -0.13 0.48
N ARG A 211 23.67 -0.47 0.10
CA ARG A 211 22.46 -0.01 0.77
C ARG A 211 21.97 -1.08 1.73
N THR A 212 21.69 -0.70 2.97
CA THR A 212 21.09 -1.57 3.98
C THR A 212 19.79 -0.96 4.48
N LEU A 213 18.72 -1.75 4.49
CA LEU A 213 17.37 -1.32 4.80
C LEU A 213 16.81 -2.19 5.92
N TRP A 214 16.35 -1.57 7.01
CA TRP A 214 15.66 -2.26 8.11
C TRP A 214 14.18 -1.96 8.02
N VAL A 215 13.39 -2.96 7.64
CA VAL A 215 11.98 -2.84 7.30
C VAL A 215 11.14 -3.48 8.39
N GLU A 216 10.13 -2.78 8.90
CA GLU A 216 9.13 -3.40 9.75
C GLU A 216 8.14 -4.19 8.86
N PRO A 217 8.02 -5.52 9.04
CA PRO A 217 7.41 -6.38 8.03
C PRO A 217 5.91 -6.20 7.89
N ASP A 218 5.17 -5.90 8.95
CA ASP A 218 3.72 -5.78 8.87
C ASP A 218 3.33 -4.53 8.06
N SER A 219 4.01 -3.41 8.29
CA SER A 219 3.74 -2.11 7.68
C SER A 219 4.51 -1.82 6.39
N GLY A 220 5.63 -2.51 6.13
CA GLY A 220 6.52 -2.21 5.01
C GLY A 220 7.37 -0.92 5.19
N VAL A 221 7.31 -0.30 6.37
CA VAL A 221 8.03 0.95 6.66
C VAL A 221 9.52 0.67 6.85
N ILE A 222 10.36 1.43 6.15
CA ILE A 222 11.81 1.45 6.37
C ILE A 222 12.10 2.25 7.65
N VAL A 223 12.43 1.54 8.73
CA VAL A 223 12.73 2.10 10.06
C VAL A 223 14.14 2.71 10.11
N LYS A 224 15.09 2.10 9.39
CA LYS A 224 16.46 2.62 9.24
C LYS A 224 16.95 2.36 7.82
N GLY A 225 17.61 3.35 7.24
CA GLY A 225 18.38 3.24 6.01
C GLY A 225 19.84 3.55 6.28
N GLN A 226 20.73 2.85 5.57
CA GLN A 226 22.15 3.16 5.48
C GLN A 226 22.59 3.03 4.03
N GLU A 227 23.42 3.96 3.56
CA GLU A 227 24.03 3.91 2.23
C GLU A 227 25.52 4.21 2.35
N LYS A 228 26.36 3.28 1.91
CA LYS A 228 27.79 3.47 1.74
C LYS A 228 28.06 3.85 0.29
N GLN A 229 27.98 5.13 -0.02
CA GLN A 229 28.12 5.63 -1.38
C GLN A 229 29.56 5.97 -1.68
N LEU A 230 30.04 5.49 -2.83
CA LEU A 230 31.31 5.88 -3.42
C LEU A 230 31.08 6.32 -4.86
N GLN A 231 31.58 7.49 -5.20
CA GLN A 231 31.74 7.90 -6.59
C GLN A 231 33.14 8.42 -6.83
N THR A 232 33.69 8.03 -7.96
CA THR A 232 35.06 8.36 -8.35
C THR A 232 35.12 8.82 -9.80
N LEU A 233 36.16 9.58 -10.13
CA LEU A 233 36.62 9.67 -11.52
C LEU A 233 37.76 8.69 -11.71
N ARG A 234 37.67 7.97 -12.82
CA ARG A 234 38.68 7.02 -13.29
C ARG A 234 39.31 7.52 -14.58
N ASP A 235 40.59 7.25 -14.72
CA ASP A 235 41.29 7.43 -15.99
C ASP A 235 40.90 6.36 -17.02
N GLU A 236 41.44 6.45 -18.23
CA GLU A 236 41.20 5.47 -19.31
C GLU A 236 41.69 4.06 -18.98
N THR A 237 42.59 3.90 -18.00
CA THR A 237 43.06 2.60 -17.52
C THR A 237 42.07 1.95 -16.55
N GLY A 238 41.06 2.70 -16.10
CA GLY A 238 40.07 2.25 -15.13
C GLY A 238 40.52 2.34 -13.67
N ALA A 239 41.62 3.05 -13.38
CA ALA A 239 42.10 3.26 -12.02
C ALA A 239 41.37 4.43 -11.36
N ASP A 240 40.93 4.26 -10.10
CA ASP A 240 40.39 5.35 -9.28
C ASP A 240 41.45 6.43 -9.03
N LYS A 241 41.11 7.69 -9.32
CA LYS A 241 42.03 8.83 -9.17
C LYS A 241 41.58 9.86 -8.16
N ILE A 242 40.30 10.20 -8.18
CA ILE A 242 39.71 11.17 -7.28
C ILE A 242 38.30 10.75 -6.88
N LYS A 243 37.96 10.96 -5.62
CA LYS A 243 36.64 10.73 -5.04
C LYS A 243 35.78 11.96 -5.22
N ILE A 244 34.64 11.80 -5.87
CA ILE A 244 33.58 12.82 -5.91
C ILE A 244 32.83 12.82 -4.59
N ILE A 245 32.46 11.64 -4.11
CA ILE A 245 31.86 11.42 -2.80
C ILE A 245 32.29 10.05 -2.28
N ASP A 246 32.65 9.98 -1.01
CA ASP A 246 32.85 8.75 -0.23
C ASP A 246 32.23 9.00 1.14
N ALA A 247 31.04 8.43 1.36
CA ALA A 247 30.25 8.72 2.53
C ALA A 247 29.41 7.50 2.96
N THR A 248 29.31 7.30 4.27
CA THR A 248 28.33 6.39 4.86
C THR A 248 27.22 7.19 5.50
N LEU A 249 26.11 7.35 4.78
CA LEU A 249 24.91 8.06 5.24
C LEU A 249 24.02 7.08 6.02
N VAL A 250 23.62 7.45 7.23
CA VAL A 250 22.76 6.63 8.11
C VAL A 250 21.61 7.47 8.64
N PHE A 251 20.39 6.93 8.66
CA PHE A 251 19.25 7.60 9.30
C PHE A 251 19.59 8.01 10.73
N THR A 252 19.31 9.26 11.09
CA THR A 252 19.49 9.77 12.44
C THR A 252 18.61 9.03 13.43
N GLU A 253 18.96 9.05 14.72
CA GLU A 253 18.15 8.38 15.74
C GLU A 253 16.70 8.93 15.79
N ASP A 254 16.54 10.23 15.61
CA ASP A 254 15.22 10.88 15.55
C ASP A 254 14.42 10.41 14.34
N THR A 255 15.06 10.29 13.17
CA THR A 255 14.43 9.70 11.98
C THR A 255 14.01 8.26 12.26
N GLN A 256 14.85 7.46 12.92
CA GLN A 256 14.52 6.08 13.27
C GLN A 256 13.33 6.00 14.23
N LYS A 257 13.26 6.88 15.24
CA LYS A 257 12.11 6.96 16.16
C LYS A 257 10.82 7.36 15.44
N GLN A 258 10.90 8.33 14.53
CA GLN A 258 9.77 8.78 13.72
C GLN A 258 9.25 7.66 12.81
N GLN A 259 10.14 6.99 12.09
CA GLN A 259 9.77 5.87 11.22
C GLN A 259 9.24 4.68 12.03
N ALA A 260 9.81 4.39 13.19
CA ALA A 260 9.30 3.36 14.10
C ALA A 260 7.89 3.71 14.63
N LYS A 261 7.61 4.99 14.90
CA LYS A 261 6.26 5.44 15.26
C LYS A 261 5.30 5.25 14.09
N ALA A 262 5.67 5.67 12.88
CA ALA A 262 4.86 5.48 11.68
C ALA A 262 4.53 4.00 11.44
N ALA A 263 5.51 3.10 11.62
CA ALA A 263 5.30 1.66 11.53
C ALA A 263 4.31 1.17 12.60
N LYS A 264 4.44 1.59 13.87
CA LYS A 264 3.49 1.22 14.95
C LYS A 264 2.08 1.71 14.67
N ASP A 265 1.93 2.94 14.20
CA ASP A 265 0.64 3.54 13.88
C ASP A 265 -0.04 2.78 12.71
N ALA A 266 0.72 2.47 11.66
CA ALA A 266 0.24 1.65 10.53
C ALA A 266 -0.19 0.24 10.98
N ARG A 267 0.63 -0.43 11.80
CA ARG A 267 0.30 -1.74 12.38
C ARG A 267 -0.99 -1.70 13.21
N GLY A 268 -1.18 -0.65 14.00
CA GLY A 268 -2.40 -0.45 14.77
C GLY A 268 -3.65 -0.36 13.89
N GLN A 269 -3.57 0.39 12.78
CA GLN A 269 -4.65 0.49 11.81
C GLN A 269 -4.93 -0.84 11.09
N ILE A 270 -3.88 -1.59 10.73
CA ILE A 270 -4.01 -2.91 10.12
C ILE A 270 -4.66 -3.88 11.11
N ALA A 271 -4.19 -3.92 12.37
CA ALA A 271 -4.73 -4.79 13.41
C ALA A 271 -6.20 -4.45 13.74
N LEU A 272 -6.58 -3.18 13.67
CA LEU A 272 -7.96 -2.74 13.86
C LEU A 272 -8.89 -3.42 12.83
N LEU A 273 -8.53 -3.38 11.54
CA LEU A 273 -9.34 -3.96 10.47
C LEU A 273 -9.23 -5.49 10.41
N THR A 274 -8.06 -6.05 10.63
CA THR A 274 -7.81 -7.50 10.44
C THR A 274 -8.18 -8.34 11.65
N THR A 275 -8.18 -7.74 12.85
CA THR A 275 -8.32 -8.49 14.11
C THR A 275 -9.40 -7.91 15.01
N VAL A 276 -9.32 -6.63 15.38
CA VAL A 276 -10.19 -6.05 16.42
C VAL A 276 -11.65 -5.94 15.96
N VAL A 277 -11.90 -5.31 14.81
CA VAL A 277 -13.26 -5.16 14.25
C VAL A 277 -13.91 -6.54 14.02
N PRO A 278 -13.25 -7.51 13.38
CA PRO A 278 -13.78 -8.87 13.25
C PRO A 278 -14.18 -9.52 14.58
N ILE A 279 -13.32 -9.43 15.61
CA ILE A 279 -13.60 -10.02 16.92
C ILE A 279 -14.82 -9.35 17.57
N VAL A 280 -14.89 -8.01 17.57
CA VAL A 280 -16.02 -7.28 18.16
C VAL A 280 -17.31 -7.60 17.41
N LEU A 281 -17.31 -7.59 16.08
CA LEU A 281 -18.46 -7.96 15.26
C LEU A 281 -18.91 -9.40 15.54
N GLY A 282 -17.95 -10.33 15.65
CA GLY A 282 -18.23 -11.74 15.95
C GLY A 282 -18.85 -11.95 17.33
N LEU A 283 -18.30 -11.32 18.37
CA LEU A 283 -18.81 -11.44 19.73
C LEU A 283 -20.20 -10.81 19.90
N VAL A 284 -20.38 -9.59 19.39
CA VAL A 284 -21.69 -8.91 19.43
C VAL A 284 -22.70 -9.69 18.58
N GLY A 285 -22.29 -10.13 17.39
CA GLY A 285 -23.12 -10.95 16.51
C GLY A 285 -23.60 -12.23 17.17
N LEU A 286 -22.68 -12.98 17.80
CA LEU A 286 -23.00 -14.20 18.52
C LEU A 286 -23.95 -13.94 19.71
N ALA A 287 -23.70 -12.88 20.49
CA ALA A 287 -24.56 -12.52 21.62
C ALA A 287 -26.00 -12.20 21.18
N LEU A 288 -26.16 -11.42 20.09
CA LEU A 288 -27.48 -11.10 19.53
C LEU A 288 -28.17 -12.33 18.96
N LEU A 289 -27.42 -13.22 18.29
CA LEU A 289 -27.96 -14.45 17.71
C LEU A 289 -28.49 -15.39 18.82
N LEU A 290 -27.71 -15.61 19.88
CA LEU A 290 -28.12 -16.44 21.02
C LEU A 290 -29.32 -15.85 21.77
N LEU A 291 -29.34 -14.53 21.98
CA LEU A 291 -30.46 -13.84 22.63
C LEU A 291 -31.74 -13.90 21.79
N GLY A 292 -31.62 -13.67 20.47
CA GLY A 292 -32.74 -13.76 19.53
C GLY A 292 -33.34 -15.17 19.51
N LEU A 293 -32.48 -16.19 19.43
CA LEU A 293 -32.90 -17.60 19.47
C LEU A 293 -33.58 -17.95 20.80
N PHE A 294 -33.03 -17.50 21.93
CA PHE A 294 -33.64 -17.69 23.25
C PHE A 294 -35.04 -17.08 23.35
N ILE A 295 -35.25 -15.86 22.83
CA ILE A 295 -36.57 -15.20 22.81
C ILE A 295 -37.57 -15.99 21.96
N ILE A 296 -37.16 -16.47 20.78
CA ILE A 296 -38.01 -17.26 19.89
C ILE A 296 -38.41 -18.58 20.57
N ILE A 297 -37.45 -19.31 21.14
CA ILE A 297 -37.71 -20.59 21.83
C ILE A 297 -38.65 -20.38 23.04
N ARG A 298 -38.43 -19.33 23.84
CA ARG A 298 -39.28 -19.01 24.99
C ARG A 298 -40.70 -18.61 24.59
N ALA A 299 -40.87 -17.93 23.47
CA ALA A 299 -42.18 -17.57 22.94
C ALA A 299 -42.94 -18.78 22.39
N ALA A 300 -42.24 -19.73 21.75
CA ALA A 300 -42.83 -20.98 21.26
C ALA A 300 -43.36 -21.87 22.40
N ARG A 301 -42.63 -21.95 23.53
CA ARG A 301 -43.04 -22.71 24.73
C ARG A 301 -44.23 -22.10 25.51
N ARG A 302 -44.63 -20.86 25.20
CA ARG A 302 -45.73 -20.14 25.88
C ARG A 302 -47.04 -20.14 25.09
N ARG A 303 -47.11 -20.81 23.93
CA ARG A 303 -48.40 -21.11 23.31
C ARG A 303 -49.07 -22.19 24.17
N PRO A 304 -50.23 -21.93 24.79
CA PRO A 304 -51.05 -23.01 25.32
C PRO A 304 -51.40 -23.93 24.16
N ASP A 305 -51.34 -25.24 24.38
CA ASP A 305 -51.90 -26.21 23.45
C ASP A 305 -53.29 -25.73 23.02
N ALA A 306 -53.50 -25.61 21.71
CA ALA A 306 -54.84 -25.49 21.20
C ALA A 306 -55.60 -26.74 21.70
N ALA A 307 -56.64 -26.51 22.50
CA ALA A 307 -57.51 -27.58 22.98
C ALA A 307 -57.92 -28.47 21.79
N PRO A 308 -57.94 -29.80 21.94
CA PRO A 308 -58.39 -30.67 20.87
C PRO A 308 -59.82 -30.27 20.51
N VAL A 309 -60.04 -29.95 19.23
CA VAL A 309 -61.38 -29.75 18.68
C VAL A 309 -62.13 -31.06 18.93
N GLY A 310 -63.15 -31.01 19.79
CA GLY A 310 -64.05 -32.13 20.02
C GLY A 310 -64.71 -32.51 18.70
N ALA A 311 -64.49 -33.76 18.30
CA ALA A 311 -65.30 -34.40 17.29
C ALA A 311 -66.67 -34.66 17.91
N ASP A 312 -67.67 -33.88 17.51
CA ASP A 312 -69.08 -34.28 17.45
C ASP A 312 -69.89 -33.11 16.84
N ASP A 313 -70.09 -33.17 15.52
CA ASP A 313 -71.36 -32.85 14.88
C ASP A 313 -71.27 -33.16 13.39
N GLN A 314 -71.84 -34.29 13.00
CA GLN A 314 -72.09 -34.67 11.62
C GLN A 314 -73.62 -34.67 11.34
N PRO A 315 -74.02 -34.61 10.06
CA PRO A 315 -75.10 -33.75 9.58
C PRO A 315 -76.46 -34.45 9.52
N THR A 316 -77.55 -33.70 9.73
CA THR A 316 -78.90 -34.15 9.38
C THR A 316 -79.36 -33.47 8.08
N ALA A 317 -79.45 -34.29 7.05
CA ALA A 317 -80.18 -34.01 5.82
C ALA A 317 -81.69 -34.07 6.09
N ASP A 318 -82.43 -33.08 5.60
CA ASP A 318 -83.82 -33.26 5.20
C ASP A 318 -84.16 -32.27 4.07
N LEU A 319 -84.61 -32.83 2.94
CA LEU A 319 -85.18 -32.15 1.77
C LEU A 319 -86.72 -32.27 1.86
N PRO A 320 -87.51 -31.36 1.25
CA PRO A 320 -87.96 -31.68 -0.11
C PRO A 320 -88.11 -30.48 -1.08
N SER A 321 -87.60 -30.72 -2.30
CA SER A 321 -88.19 -30.50 -3.63
C SER A 321 -89.39 -29.54 -3.79
N GLN A 322 -89.18 -28.46 -4.56
CA GLN A 322 -90.14 -28.03 -5.58
C GLN A 322 -89.44 -27.58 -6.88
N ARG A 323 -90.12 -27.86 -7.99
CA ARG A 323 -89.69 -27.92 -9.39
C ARG A 323 -90.40 -26.82 -10.19
N SER A 324 -89.82 -26.49 -11.35
CA SER A 324 -90.39 -25.79 -12.53
C SER A 324 -90.01 -24.30 -12.61
N ALA A 325 -89.55 -23.71 -13.70
CA ALA A 325 -89.51 -24.12 -15.11
C ALA A 325 -88.38 -23.37 -15.89
N GLU A 326 -87.90 -24.00 -16.95
CA GLU A 326 -87.11 -23.46 -18.09
C GLU A 326 -88.07 -22.74 -19.11
N PRO A 327 -87.70 -22.24 -20.33
CA PRO A 327 -86.42 -22.37 -21.10
C PRO A 327 -85.99 -21.15 -21.99
N VAL A 328 -84.96 -21.41 -22.84
CA VAL A 328 -84.67 -20.90 -24.22
C VAL A 328 -83.52 -19.85 -24.31
N GLU A 329 -82.32 -20.18 -24.85
CA GLU A 329 -81.85 -20.17 -26.28
C GLU A 329 -81.82 -18.73 -26.90
N GLU A 330 -80.86 -18.20 -27.67
CA GLU A 330 -79.75 -18.69 -28.52
C GLU A 330 -78.89 -17.43 -28.98
N PRO A 331 -78.12 -17.34 -30.11
CA PRO A 331 -76.69 -16.95 -30.09
C PRO A 331 -76.21 -15.80 -31.03
N THR A 332 -74.90 -15.46 -31.00
CA THR A 332 -74.04 -14.88 -32.10
C THR A 332 -74.39 -13.46 -32.67
N VAL A 333 -73.57 -12.62 -33.33
CA VAL A 333 -72.30 -12.68 -34.12
C VAL A 333 -71.59 -11.26 -34.14
N PRO A 334 -70.67 -10.80 -35.07
CA PRO A 334 -69.39 -10.14 -34.72
C PRO A 334 -69.11 -8.77 -35.45
N GLY A 335 -67.84 -8.32 -35.49
CA GLY A 335 -67.29 -7.31 -36.41
C GLY A 335 -67.06 -5.93 -35.77
N GLY A 336 -66.04 -5.12 -36.06
CA GLY A 336 -64.97 -5.10 -37.05
C GLY A 336 -64.42 -3.66 -37.15
N GLY A 337 -63.18 -3.47 -37.64
CA GLY A 337 -62.59 -2.18 -38.08
C GLY A 337 -61.69 -1.49 -37.04
N ARG A 338 -60.38 -1.27 -37.24
CA ARG A 338 -59.57 -0.56 -38.27
C ARG A 338 -59.16 0.87 -37.84
N HIS A 339 -57.92 1.22 -38.23
CA HIS A 339 -57.18 2.51 -38.20
C HIS A 339 -56.45 2.86 -36.89
N ALA A 340 -55.13 2.97 -36.79
CA ALA A 340 -54.04 3.56 -37.61
C ALA A 340 -53.95 5.10 -37.54
N ALA A 341 -52.91 5.59 -36.85
CA ALA A 341 -52.12 6.82 -37.06
C ALA A 341 -51.08 6.85 -35.92
N GLU A 342 -49.79 6.58 -36.13
CA GLU A 342 -48.78 7.46 -36.75
C GLU A 342 -48.63 8.80 -36.02
N HIS A 343 -47.57 8.94 -35.21
CA HIS A 343 -46.65 10.07 -35.37
C HIS A 343 -45.31 9.81 -34.70
N LYS A 344 -44.28 10.10 -35.50
CA LYS A 344 -42.84 10.07 -35.25
C LYS A 344 -42.44 11.48 -34.82
N GLU A 345 -41.66 11.60 -33.74
CA GLU A 345 -40.34 12.25 -33.67
C GLU A 345 -39.66 11.89 -32.36
#